data_AF-A0AAE1XP58-F1
#
_entry.id   AF-A0AAE1XP58-F1
#
_cell.length_a   1.000
_cell.length_b   1.000
_cell.length_c   1.000
_cell.angle_alpha   90.00
_cell.angle_beta   90.00
_cell.angle_gamma   90.00
#
_symmetry.space_group_name_H-M   'P 1'
#
loop_
_entity.id
_entity.type
_entity.pdbx_description
1 polymer ?
#
loop_
_entity_poly.entity_id
_entity_poly.type
_entity_poly.pdbx_seq_one_letter_code
_entity_poly.pdbx_strand_id
1 'polypeptide(L)'
;MSTILSAIKWLKKEKTGDSVQNKARLLALACTVYSLWRHRNEVIFEGKAPCPEGLVISIRITVYRLLLTLFPHGIGSAADFAMGRRPARCYRQIKNKPYPKSRYCRGVPDPKIRIYDVGMKRKGVDEFPFCVHLVSWEKENVSSEALEAARIACNKYMTKFAGKDAFHLRVRVHPFHVLRINKMLSCAGADRLQTGMRGAFGKPQGTCARVAIGQVLLSVRCKDGNSHHAQEALRRAKFKFPGRQKIIVSRKWGFTKFSRSDYVKWKSENRILPDGVNAKLLGCHGPLANRQPGRAFLSEGPSA
;
A
#
# COMPACT_ATOMS: atom_id res chain seq x y z
N MET A 1 -12.98 8.83 47.64
CA MET A 1 -12.40 7.56 47.13
C MET A 1 -13.41 6.68 46.38
N SER A 2 -14.68 6.60 46.79
CA SER A 2 -15.69 5.72 46.17
C SER A 2 -16.12 6.10 44.73
N THR A 3 -16.20 7.39 44.40
CA THR A 3 -16.65 7.86 43.07
C THR A 3 -15.63 7.63 41.95
N ILE A 4 -14.33 7.86 42.22
CA ILE A 4 -13.25 7.62 41.26
C ILE A 4 -13.10 6.12 40.99
N LEU A 5 -13.17 5.26 42.02
CA LEU A 5 -13.07 3.81 41.84
C LEU A 5 -14.22 3.24 41.00
N SER A 6 -15.43 3.77 41.16
CA SER A 6 -16.60 3.40 40.34
C SER A 6 -16.47 3.87 38.89
N ALA A 7 -15.99 5.10 38.65
CA ALA A 7 -15.70 5.61 37.31
C ALA A 7 -14.60 4.79 36.60
N ILE A 8 -13.59 4.37 37.35
CA ILE A 8 -12.52 3.49 36.88
C ILE A 8 -13.05 2.10 36.49
N LYS A 9 -13.94 1.51 37.31
CA LYS A 9 -14.59 0.24 36.98
C LYS A 9 -15.43 0.35 35.70
N TRP A 10 -16.13 1.47 35.51
CA TRP A 10 -16.92 1.73 34.31
C TRP A 10 -16.03 1.89 33.05
N LEU A 11 -14.92 2.62 33.15
CA LEU A 11 -13.94 2.82 32.06
C LEU A 11 -13.23 1.51 31.62
N LYS A 12 -13.06 0.55 32.54
CA LYS A 12 -12.49 -0.77 32.24
C LYS A 12 -13.42 -1.70 31.45
N LYS A 13 -14.74 -1.43 31.41
CA LYS A 13 -15.70 -2.27 30.66
C LYS A 13 -15.53 -1.97 29.16
N GLU A 14 -14.88 -2.87 28.43
CA GLU A 14 -14.63 -2.70 27.00
C GLU A 14 -15.94 -2.62 26.20
N LYS A 15 -16.24 -1.43 25.67
CA LYS A 15 -17.13 -1.28 24.52
C LYS A 15 -16.28 -1.20 23.26
N THR A 16 -16.65 -1.99 22.26
CA THR A 16 -16.05 -2.02 20.93
C THR A 16 -16.16 -0.64 20.27
N GLY A 17 -15.03 -0.01 19.94
CA GLY A 17 -14.96 1.22 19.14
C GLY A 17 -14.36 2.46 19.80
N ASP A 18 -14.15 2.47 21.12
CA ASP A 18 -13.59 3.66 21.80
C ASP A 18 -12.07 3.70 21.77
N SER A 19 -11.51 4.78 21.22
CA SER A 19 -10.06 5.02 21.22
C SER A 19 -9.53 5.23 22.64
N VAL A 20 -8.33 4.70 22.93
CA VAL A 20 -7.63 4.87 24.22
C VAL A 20 -7.47 6.36 24.57
N GLN A 21 -7.32 7.22 23.56
CA GLN A 21 -7.23 8.67 23.72
C GLN A 21 -8.53 9.29 24.25
N ASN A 22 -9.71 8.82 23.80
CA ASN A 22 -10.99 9.31 24.31
C ASN A 22 -11.21 8.91 25.77
N LYS A 23 -10.83 7.67 26.14
CA LYS A 23 -10.89 7.20 27.53
C LYS A 23 -9.93 7.97 28.46
N ALA A 24 -8.72 8.26 27.98
CA ALA A 24 -7.76 9.07 28.73
C ALA A 24 -8.26 10.51 28.97
N ARG A 25 -8.93 11.13 27.99
CA ARG A 25 -9.54 12.46 28.14
C ARG A 25 -10.68 12.47 29.15
N LEU A 26 -11.56 11.47 29.11
CA LEU A 26 -12.66 11.31 30.07
C LEU A 26 -12.16 11.10 31.50
N LEU A 27 -11.13 10.26 31.68
CA LEU A 27 -10.50 10.03 32.99
C LEU A 27 -9.85 11.30 33.53
N ALA A 28 -9.11 12.03 32.68
CA ALA A 28 -8.49 13.29 33.07
C ALA A 28 -9.52 14.32 33.53
N LEU A 29 -10.66 14.42 32.82
CA LEU A 29 -11.75 15.32 33.15
C LEU A 29 -12.46 14.94 34.46
N ALA A 30 -12.66 13.65 34.73
CA ALA A 30 -13.22 13.20 36.00
C ALA A 30 -12.29 13.51 37.20
N CYS A 31 -10.97 13.34 37.01
CA CYS A 31 -9.97 13.60 38.04
C CYS A 31 -9.81 15.10 38.35
N THR A 32 -9.85 15.96 37.32
CA THR A 32 -9.83 17.42 37.49
C THR A 32 -11.04 17.89 38.27
N VAL A 33 -12.25 17.45 37.90
CA VAL A 33 -13.50 17.81 38.58
C VAL A 33 -13.48 17.38 40.04
N TYR A 34 -13.04 16.15 40.34
CA TYR A 34 -12.95 15.67 41.72
C TYR A 34 -11.95 16.48 42.57
N SER A 35 -10.79 16.80 42.01
CA SER A 35 -9.73 17.53 42.71
C SER A 35 -10.15 18.98 42.99
N LEU A 36 -10.85 19.62 42.04
CA LEU A 36 -11.44 20.95 42.22
C LEU A 36 -12.52 20.94 43.30
N TRP A 37 -13.43 19.96 43.26
CA TRP A 37 -14.48 19.82 44.27
C TRP A 37 -13.89 19.60 45.68
N ARG A 38 -12.89 18.72 45.79
CA ARG A 38 -12.21 18.44 47.06
C ARG A 38 -11.52 19.68 47.62
N HIS A 39 -10.76 20.39 46.79
CA HIS A 39 -10.06 21.60 47.21
C HIS A 39 -11.03 22.70 47.63
N ARG A 40 -12.15 22.85 46.91
CA ARG A 40 -13.22 23.78 47.29
C ARG A 40 -13.77 23.47 48.69
N ASN A 41 -14.02 22.19 48.99
CA ASN A 41 -14.54 21.80 50.30
C ASN A 41 -13.48 21.97 51.41
N GLU A 42 -12.21 21.70 51.14
CA GLU A 42 -11.12 21.93 52.10
C GLU A 42 -10.94 23.43 52.43
N VAL A 43 -11.15 24.33 51.47
CA VAL A 43 -11.11 25.78 51.69
C VAL A 43 -12.33 26.26 52.50
N ILE A 44 -13.54 25.77 52.16
CA ILE A 44 -14.79 26.22 52.79
C ILE A 44 -14.98 25.66 54.20
N PHE A 45 -14.68 24.38 54.41
CA PHE A 45 -15.00 23.68 55.67
C PHE A 45 -13.81 23.50 56.61
N GLU A 46 -12.57 23.49 56.10
CA GLU A 46 -11.37 23.33 56.93
C GLU A 46 -10.53 24.62 57.03
N GLY A 47 -10.99 25.73 56.44
CA GLY A 47 -10.35 27.05 56.56
C GLY A 47 -8.95 27.16 55.94
N LYS A 48 -8.59 26.23 55.04
CA LYS A 48 -7.26 26.23 54.39
C LYS A 48 -7.15 27.37 53.36
N ALA A 49 -5.99 28.00 53.30
CA ALA A 49 -5.70 29.05 52.32
C ALA A 49 -5.73 28.50 50.87
N PRO A 50 -6.36 29.21 49.91
CA PRO A 50 -6.41 28.76 48.53
C PRO A 50 -5.02 28.84 47.89
N CYS A 51 -4.48 27.69 47.46
CA CYS A 51 -3.20 27.60 46.74
C CYS A 51 -3.42 27.02 45.33
N PRO A 52 -3.65 27.87 44.32
CA PRO A 52 -4.00 27.42 42.97
C PRO A 52 -2.86 26.66 42.27
N GLU A 53 -1.61 27.01 42.54
CA GLU A 53 -0.44 26.35 41.94
C GLU A 53 -0.29 24.90 42.44
N GLY A 54 -0.45 24.70 43.76
CA GLY A 54 -0.44 23.37 44.37
C GLY A 54 -1.58 22.49 43.88
N LEU A 55 -2.75 23.07 43.62
CA LEU A 55 -3.90 22.37 43.07
C LEU A 55 -3.63 21.83 41.66
N VAL A 56 -3.05 22.66 40.78
CA VAL A 56 -2.70 22.25 39.41
C VAL A 56 -1.68 21.10 39.41
N ILE A 57 -0.70 21.15 40.31
CA ILE A 57 0.30 20.09 40.47
C ILE A 57 -0.38 18.80 40.96
N SER A 58 -1.23 18.88 41.98
CA SER A 58 -1.97 17.73 42.53
C SER A 58 -2.88 17.07 41.50
N ILE A 59 -3.58 17.88 40.69
CA ILE A 59 -4.39 17.41 39.56
C ILE A 59 -3.54 16.64 38.57
N ARG A 60 -2.40 17.22 38.13
CA ARG A 60 -1.50 16.57 37.18
C ARG A 60 -0.98 15.24 37.73
N ILE A 61 -0.47 15.22 38.96
CA ILE A 61 0.06 14.01 39.59
C ILE A 61 -1.01 12.93 39.71
N THR A 62 -2.23 13.29 40.09
CA THR A 62 -3.34 12.35 40.24
C THR A 62 -3.75 11.74 38.89
N VAL A 63 -3.85 12.57 37.84
CA VAL A 63 -4.15 12.11 36.48
C VAL A 63 -3.04 11.20 35.95
N TYR A 64 -1.76 11.58 36.11
CA TYR A 64 -0.63 10.77 35.66
C TYR A 64 -0.54 9.43 36.40
N ARG A 65 -0.70 9.42 37.73
CA ARG A 65 -0.69 8.18 38.53
C ARG A 65 -1.81 7.23 38.12
N LEU A 66 -3.03 7.74 37.89
CA LEU A 66 -4.17 6.93 37.48
C LEU A 66 -4.06 6.43 36.04
N LEU A 67 -3.55 7.24 35.12
CA LEU A 67 -3.27 6.79 33.75
C LEU A 67 -2.20 5.69 33.73
N LEU A 68 -1.14 5.82 34.52
CA LEU A 68 -0.09 4.80 34.61
C LEU A 68 -0.57 3.49 35.26
N THR A 69 -1.46 3.56 36.26
CA THR A 69 -2.02 2.35 36.89
C THR A 69 -3.09 1.67 36.02
N LEU A 70 -3.82 2.41 35.21
CA LEU A 70 -4.86 1.85 34.33
C LEU A 70 -4.32 1.40 32.98
N PHE A 71 -3.25 2.04 32.50
CA PHE A 71 -2.56 1.72 31.26
C PHE A 71 -1.05 1.52 31.54
N PRO A 72 -0.67 0.48 32.31
CA PRO A 72 0.73 0.22 32.69
C PRO A 72 1.63 -0.11 31.49
N HIS A 73 1.05 -0.45 30.34
CA HIS A 73 1.74 -0.68 29.08
C HIS A 73 1.72 0.53 28.13
N GLY A 74 1.34 1.72 28.62
CA GLY A 74 1.31 2.95 27.84
C GLY A 74 0.12 3.06 26.86
N ILE A 75 -0.16 4.29 26.47
CA ILE A 75 -1.13 4.68 25.42
C ILE A 75 -0.65 4.28 24.00
N GLY A 76 0.51 3.65 23.88
CA GLY A 76 0.93 2.92 22.70
C GLY A 76 1.23 1.50 23.16
N SER A 77 0.56 0.52 22.56
CA SER A 77 0.88 -0.87 22.81
C SER A 77 2.39 -1.07 22.63
N ALA A 78 3.04 -1.74 23.60
CA ALA A 78 4.40 -2.24 23.41
C ALA A 78 4.46 -3.33 22.31
N ALA A 79 3.32 -3.73 21.75
CA ALA A 79 3.22 -4.51 20.52
C ALA A 79 3.49 -3.66 19.25
N ASP A 80 3.52 -2.33 19.36
CA ASP A 80 3.84 -1.39 18.28
C ASP A 80 5.25 -0.79 18.37
N PHE A 81 6.16 -1.34 19.18
CA PHE A 81 7.58 -1.29 18.84
C PHE A 81 7.85 -2.26 17.70
N ALA A 82 7.19 -2.03 16.56
CA ALA A 82 7.53 -2.67 15.32
C ALA A 82 9.00 -2.37 15.08
N MET A 83 9.87 -3.38 15.21
CA MET A 83 11.20 -3.35 14.64
C MET A 83 11.05 -2.89 13.19
N GLY A 84 11.34 -1.60 12.98
CA GLY A 84 10.92 -0.90 11.78
C GLY A 84 11.50 -1.56 10.55
N ARG A 85 10.75 -1.53 9.44
CA ARG A 85 11.31 -1.99 8.16
C ARG A 85 12.58 -1.18 7.88
N ARG A 86 13.67 -1.86 7.51
CA ARG A 86 14.89 -1.15 7.10
C ARG A 86 14.55 -0.12 6.01
N PRO A 87 15.17 1.07 6.05
CA PRO A 87 15.00 2.07 5.00
C PRO A 87 15.29 1.48 3.61
N ALA A 88 14.47 1.85 2.61
CA ALA A 88 14.57 1.29 1.26
C ALA A 88 15.93 1.55 0.59
N ARG A 89 16.69 2.56 1.06
CA ARG A 89 18.07 2.84 0.59
C ARG A 89 19.01 1.62 0.69
N CYS A 90 18.82 0.76 1.69
CA CYS A 90 19.64 -0.45 1.87
C CYS A 90 19.46 -1.47 0.74
N TYR A 91 18.29 -1.48 0.10
CA TYR A 91 17.91 -2.49 -0.88
C TYR A 91 17.76 -1.93 -2.31
N ARG A 92 17.86 -0.61 -2.50
CA ARG A 92 17.60 0.06 -3.79
C ARG A 92 18.43 -0.49 -4.94
N GLN A 93 19.73 -0.70 -4.75
CA GLN A 93 20.62 -1.15 -5.82
C GLN A 93 20.54 -2.66 -6.03
N ILE A 94 20.52 -3.09 -7.28
CA ILE A 94 20.58 -4.52 -7.65
C ILE A 94 22.04 -4.97 -7.57
N LYS A 95 22.45 -5.54 -6.43
CA LYS A 95 23.82 -6.03 -6.22
C LYS A 95 23.96 -7.55 -6.36
N ASN A 96 22.97 -8.29 -5.86
CA ASN A 96 23.04 -9.74 -5.73
C ASN A 96 22.42 -10.47 -6.92
N LYS A 97 22.72 -11.76 -7.08
CA LYS A 97 22.00 -12.65 -7.99
C LYS A 97 20.50 -12.72 -7.64
N PRO A 98 19.60 -12.95 -8.61
CA PRO A 98 18.18 -13.13 -8.33
C PRO A 98 17.95 -14.27 -7.34
N TYR A 99 17.15 -14.00 -6.32
CA TYR A 99 16.84 -14.96 -5.26
C TYR A 99 15.32 -15.01 -5.07
N PRO A 100 14.62 -15.92 -5.76
CA PRO A 100 13.17 -16.06 -5.65
C PRO A 100 12.75 -17.00 -4.52
N LYS A 101 11.47 -16.90 -4.13
CA LYS A 101 10.81 -17.92 -3.29
C LYS A 101 10.88 -19.26 -4.02
N SER A 102 11.40 -20.28 -3.36
CA SER A 102 11.68 -21.60 -3.96
C SER A 102 11.73 -22.69 -2.89
N ARG A 103 11.93 -23.95 -3.29
CA ARG A 103 12.15 -25.08 -2.36
C ARG A 103 13.33 -24.87 -1.40
N TYR A 104 14.31 -24.05 -1.81
CA TYR A 104 15.51 -23.70 -1.03
C TYR A 104 15.28 -22.43 -0.19
N CYS A 105 14.57 -21.43 -0.73
CA CYS A 105 14.22 -20.21 0.02
C CYS A 105 12.84 -20.33 0.67
N ARG A 106 12.79 -20.94 1.85
CA ARG A 106 11.56 -21.12 2.64
C ARG A 106 11.32 -19.95 3.61
N GLY A 107 10.10 -19.86 4.16
CA GLY A 107 9.74 -18.84 5.16
C GLY A 107 9.70 -17.40 4.61
N VAL A 108 9.51 -17.25 3.30
CA VAL A 108 9.41 -15.93 2.65
C VAL A 108 8.05 -15.31 2.97
N PRO A 109 8.00 -14.08 3.51
CA PRO A 109 6.74 -13.39 3.76
C PRO A 109 6.06 -13.02 2.44
N ASP A 110 4.73 -13.02 2.44
CA ASP A 110 3.97 -12.68 1.25
C ASP A 110 4.12 -11.19 0.87
N PRO A 111 4.14 -10.87 -0.43
CA PRO A 111 4.26 -9.48 -0.89
C PRO A 111 3.07 -8.63 -0.42
N LYS A 112 3.34 -7.37 -0.10
CA LYS A 112 2.28 -6.44 0.33
C LYS A 112 1.26 -6.17 -0.78
N ILE A 113 1.72 -6.08 -2.03
CA ILE A 113 0.85 -6.01 -3.20
C ILE A 113 0.23 -7.38 -3.48
N ARG A 114 -1.10 -7.45 -3.40
CA ARG A 114 -1.89 -8.66 -3.73
C ARG A 114 -2.72 -8.50 -5.00
N ILE A 115 -3.06 -7.26 -5.35
CA ILE A 115 -3.94 -6.94 -6.49
C ILE A 115 -3.12 -6.19 -7.54
N TYR A 116 -3.01 -6.77 -8.73
CA TYR A 116 -2.26 -6.18 -9.85
C TYR A 116 -3.15 -5.42 -10.83
N ASP A 117 -4.39 -5.85 -10.99
CA ASP A 117 -5.39 -5.22 -11.87
C ASP A 117 -6.50 -4.57 -11.05
N VAL A 118 -6.79 -3.30 -11.36
CA VAL A 118 -7.76 -2.45 -10.64
C VAL A 118 -8.63 -1.68 -11.63
N GLY A 119 -9.85 -1.34 -11.23
CA GLY A 119 -10.85 -0.71 -12.08
C GLY A 119 -11.58 -1.74 -12.92
N MET A 120 -12.03 -1.35 -14.11
CA MET A 120 -12.82 -2.19 -15.00
C MET A 120 -11.96 -3.14 -15.82
N LYS A 121 -11.49 -4.20 -15.16
CA LYS A 121 -10.67 -5.28 -15.75
C LYS A 121 -11.41 -6.18 -16.73
N ARG A 122 -12.75 -6.25 -16.66
CA ARG A 122 -13.59 -7.08 -17.55
C ARG A 122 -13.97 -6.38 -18.86
N LYS A 123 -13.82 -5.06 -18.94
CA LYS A 123 -14.19 -4.30 -20.14
C LYS A 123 -13.35 -4.72 -21.34
N GLY A 124 -14.02 -4.78 -22.48
CA GLY A 124 -13.44 -5.20 -23.75
C GLY A 124 -12.23 -4.35 -24.16
N VAL A 125 -11.51 -4.83 -25.16
CA VAL A 125 -10.37 -4.13 -25.76
C VAL A 125 -10.77 -2.80 -26.41
N ASP A 126 -12.00 -2.70 -26.94
CA ASP A 126 -12.47 -1.55 -27.69
C ASP A 126 -12.87 -0.35 -26.84
N GLU A 127 -13.24 -0.56 -25.58
CA GLU A 127 -13.76 0.52 -24.72
C GLU A 127 -12.69 1.51 -24.27
N PHE A 128 -11.43 1.06 -24.16
CA PHE A 128 -10.33 1.83 -23.60
C PHE A 128 -9.15 1.92 -24.58
N PRO A 129 -9.25 2.82 -25.59
CA PRO A 129 -8.20 3.02 -26.59
C PRO A 129 -6.96 3.71 -26.03
N PHE A 130 -7.13 4.60 -25.04
CA PHE A 130 -6.04 5.41 -24.51
C PHE A 130 -5.18 4.61 -23.54
N CYS A 131 -3.85 4.75 -23.61
CA CYS A 131 -2.96 4.11 -22.66
C CYS A 131 -1.77 5.01 -22.27
N VAL A 132 -1.47 5.03 -20.98
CA VAL A 132 -0.28 5.70 -20.41
C VAL A 132 0.50 4.71 -19.56
N HIS A 133 1.81 4.78 -19.68
CA HIS A 133 2.76 3.96 -18.95
C HIS A 133 3.59 4.83 -18.01
N LEU A 134 3.83 4.32 -16.80
CA LEU A 134 4.89 4.80 -15.94
C LEU A 134 6.09 3.87 -16.11
N VAL A 135 7.21 4.44 -16.54
CA VAL A 135 8.41 3.70 -16.92
C VAL A 135 9.56 4.06 -15.99
N SER A 136 10.32 3.06 -15.55
CA SER A 136 11.54 3.29 -14.78
C SER A 136 12.66 3.79 -15.69
N TRP A 137 13.33 4.87 -15.28
CA TRP A 137 14.53 5.37 -15.96
C TRP A 137 15.82 4.97 -15.23
N GLU A 138 15.70 4.10 -14.24
CA GLU A 138 16.81 3.59 -13.44
C GLU A 138 16.72 2.07 -13.29
N LYS A 139 17.87 1.44 -13.06
CA LYS A 139 18.00 0.02 -12.73
C LYS A 139 18.04 -0.14 -11.22
N GLU A 140 16.94 -0.58 -10.63
CA GLU A 140 16.77 -0.64 -9.17
C GLU A 140 15.81 -1.74 -8.71
N ASN A 141 15.84 -2.02 -7.41
CA ASN A 141 14.86 -2.85 -6.73
C ASN A 141 13.72 -1.96 -6.22
N VAL A 142 12.52 -2.25 -6.69
CA VAL A 142 11.28 -1.62 -6.23
C VAL A 142 10.61 -2.52 -5.21
N SER A 143 10.39 -2.05 -3.99
CA SER A 143 9.80 -2.90 -2.94
C SER A 143 8.31 -3.17 -3.19
N SER A 144 7.80 -4.31 -2.69
CA SER A 144 6.38 -4.68 -2.83
C SER A 144 5.43 -3.64 -2.22
N GLU A 145 5.88 -2.93 -1.20
CA GLU A 145 5.11 -1.88 -0.52
C GLU A 145 5.11 -0.57 -1.29
N ALA A 146 6.21 -0.25 -1.99
CA ALA A 146 6.23 0.89 -2.92
C ALA A 146 5.25 0.66 -4.07
N LEU A 147 5.18 -0.57 -4.60
CA LEU A 147 4.21 -0.96 -5.62
C LEU A 147 2.77 -0.80 -5.12
N GLU A 148 2.48 -1.27 -3.90
CA GLU A 148 1.14 -1.14 -3.33
C GLU A 148 0.77 0.33 -3.06
N ALA A 149 1.70 1.12 -2.52
CA ALA A 149 1.48 2.54 -2.30
C ALA A 149 1.23 3.31 -3.61
N ALA A 150 1.99 3.00 -4.66
CA ALA A 150 1.81 3.60 -5.99
C ALA A 150 0.48 3.21 -6.62
N ARG A 151 0.08 1.93 -6.50
CA ARG A 151 -1.21 1.42 -6.96
C ARG A 151 -2.37 2.13 -6.26
N ILE A 152 -2.33 2.25 -4.94
CA ILE A 152 -3.37 2.94 -4.15
C ILE A 152 -3.45 4.41 -4.54
N ALA A 153 -2.31 5.10 -4.67
CA ALA A 153 -2.26 6.51 -5.05
C ALA A 153 -2.88 6.76 -6.43
N CYS A 154 -2.52 5.93 -7.42
CA CYS A 154 -3.07 6.01 -8.77
C CYS A 154 -4.58 5.73 -8.76
N ASN A 155 -5.00 4.65 -8.09
CA ASN A 155 -6.41 4.25 -8.04
C ASN A 155 -7.29 5.30 -7.36
N LYS A 156 -6.86 5.85 -6.22
CA LYS A 156 -7.60 6.87 -5.48
C LYS A 156 -7.84 8.12 -6.32
N TYR A 157 -6.83 8.57 -7.06
CA TYR A 157 -6.98 9.73 -7.95
C TYR A 157 -7.93 9.41 -9.11
N MET A 158 -7.71 8.31 -9.84
CA MET A 158 -8.55 7.95 -10.98
C MET A 158 -10.02 7.73 -10.58
N THR A 159 -10.26 7.10 -9.43
CA THR A 159 -11.62 6.86 -8.93
C THR A 159 -12.34 8.17 -8.60
N LYS A 160 -11.62 9.16 -8.06
CA LYS A 160 -12.20 10.46 -7.71
C LYS A 160 -12.56 11.31 -8.93
N PHE A 161 -11.72 11.32 -9.95
CA PHE A 161 -11.86 12.25 -11.09
C PHE A 161 -12.47 11.63 -12.34
N ALA A 162 -12.05 10.40 -12.70
CA ALA A 162 -12.58 9.71 -13.89
C ALA A 162 -13.77 8.79 -13.56
N GLY A 163 -13.94 8.40 -12.29
CA GLY A 163 -14.88 7.38 -11.86
C GLY A 163 -14.28 5.96 -11.94
N LYS A 164 -14.79 5.05 -11.11
CA LYS A 164 -14.30 3.66 -11.00
C LYS A 164 -14.40 2.88 -12.32
N ASP A 165 -15.35 3.26 -13.17
CA ASP A 165 -15.76 2.47 -14.33
C ASP A 165 -15.11 2.93 -15.65
N ALA A 166 -14.31 3.99 -15.57
CA ALA A 166 -13.73 4.68 -16.72
C ALA A 166 -12.27 4.33 -17.00
N PHE A 167 -11.65 3.46 -16.19
CA PHE A 167 -10.26 3.07 -16.37
C PHE A 167 -9.98 1.61 -15.96
N HIS A 168 -8.85 1.11 -16.45
CA HIS A 168 -8.24 -0.14 -16.02
C HIS A 168 -6.76 0.13 -15.75
N LEU A 169 -6.35 -0.03 -14.49
CA LEU A 169 -4.97 0.10 -14.02
C LEU A 169 -4.37 -1.30 -13.85
N ARG A 170 -3.18 -1.51 -14.41
CA ARG A 170 -2.38 -2.73 -14.27
C ARG A 170 -0.99 -2.41 -13.74
N VAL A 171 -0.60 -3.07 -12.67
CA VAL A 171 0.79 -3.15 -12.22
C VAL A 171 1.49 -4.22 -13.04
N ARG A 172 2.52 -3.84 -13.81
CA ARG A 172 3.22 -4.74 -14.75
C ARG A 172 4.34 -5.53 -14.09
N VAL A 173 4.92 -5.00 -13.00
CA VAL A 173 6.05 -5.61 -12.32
C VAL A 173 5.59 -6.44 -11.11
N HIS A 174 6.22 -7.60 -10.93
CA HIS A 174 5.94 -8.52 -9.83
C HIS A 174 7.15 -8.65 -8.91
N PRO A 175 6.97 -8.62 -7.57
CA PRO A 175 8.04 -8.70 -6.60
C PRO A 175 8.45 -10.15 -6.34
N PHE A 176 9.21 -10.74 -7.27
CA PHE A 176 9.71 -12.11 -7.12
C PHE A 176 11.00 -12.22 -6.32
N HIS A 177 11.80 -11.15 -6.24
CA HIS A 177 13.08 -11.20 -5.54
C HIS A 177 12.89 -11.02 -4.04
N VAL A 178 13.49 -11.92 -3.26
CA VAL A 178 13.45 -11.90 -1.80
C VAL A 178 14.64 -11.12 -1.24
N LEU A 179 14.33 -10.15 -0.39
CA LEU A 179 15.29 -9.39 0.40
C LEU A 179 15.58 -10.11 1.71
N ARG A 180 16.85 -10.10 2.11
CA ARG A 180 17.32 -10.78 3.33
C ARG A 180 17.91 -9.79 4.30
N ILE A 181 17.75 -10.10 5.59
CA ILE A 181 18.25 -9.29 6.69
C ILE A 181 18.98 -10.20 7.68
N ASN A 182 20.23 -9.87 8.00
CA ASN A 182 20.85 -10.35 9.23
C ASN A 182 20.36 -9.42 10.35
N LYS A 183 19.45 -9.91 11.20
CA LYS A 183 18.84 -9.10 12.26
C LYS A 183 19.83 -8.97 13.41
N MET A 184 20.15 -7.73 13.78
CA MET A 184 20.96 -7.41 14.94
C MET A 184 20.04 -7.12 16.13
N LEU A 185 20.45 -7.56 17.32
CA LEU A 185 19.79 -7.21 18.57
C LEU A 185 20.22 -5.79 18.96
N SER A 186 19.22 -4.93 19.18
CA SER A 186 19.44 -3.57 19.68
C SER A 186 19.07 -3.52 21.15
N CYS A 187 19.89 -4.14 22.00
CA CYS A 187 19.77 -4.05 23.46
C CYS A 187 21.15 -3.89 24.10
N ALA A 188 21.21 -3.32 25.31
CA ALA A 188 22.47 -3.24 26.05
C ALA A 188 23.00 -4.66 26.32
N GLY A 189 24.28 -4.89 26.08
CA GLY A 189 24.89 -6.23 26.18
C GLY A 189 24.57 -7.19 25.03
N ALA A 190 24.00 -6.70 23.91
CA ALA A 190 23.68 -7.52 22.73
C ALA A 190 24.88 -8.32 22.18
N ASP A 191 26.10 -7.80 22.36
CA ASP A 191 27.34 -8.46 21.95
C ASP A 191 27.51 -9.86 22.58
N ARG A 192 27.01 -10.04 23.80
CA ARG A 192 27.06 -11.34 24.51
C ARG A 192 26.00 -12.34 24.02
N LEU A 193 24.91 -11.82 23.47
CA LEU A 193 23.71 -12.60 23.10
C LEU A 193 23.64 -12.90 21.60
N GLN A 194 24.42 -12.20 20.79
CA GLN A 194 24.40 -12.32 19.34
C GLN A 194 25.76 -12.77 18.80
N THR A 195 25.74 -13.63 17.78
CA THR A 195 26.93 -14.11 17.08
C THR A 195 27.59 -13.05 16.16
N GLY A 196 27.13 -11.80 16.20
CA GLY A 196 27.59 -10.73 15.31
C GLY A 196 27.50 -11.11 13.83
N MET A 197 28.66 -11.17 13.16
CA MET A 197 28.78 -11.51 11.74
C MET A 197 29.08 -13.00 11.47
N ARG A 198 29.24 -13.83 12.50
CA ARG A 198 29.37 -15.27 12.35
C ARG A 198 28.02 -15.84 11.88
N GLY A 199 28.01 -16.55 10.74
CA GLY A 199 26.79 -17.07 10.13
C GLY A 199 25.87 -15.98 9.55
N ALA A 200 26.42 -14.91 8.97
CA ALA A 200 25.69 -13.72 8.51
C ALA A 200 24.67 -13.91 7.38
N PHE A 201 24.31 -15.14 7.00
CA PHE A 201 23.29 -15.40 6.00
C PHE A 201 21.91 -15.00 6.53
N GLY A 202 21.44 -13.82 6.09
CA GLY A 202 20.20 -13.24 6.59
C GLY A 202 18.95 -14.06 6.28
N LYS A 203 17.95 -13.91 7.16
CA LYS A 203 16.59 -14.46 7.00
C LYS A 203 15.78 -13.63 5.99
N PRO A 204 14.83 -14.23 5.25
CA PRO A 204 13.96 -13.47 4.34
C PRO A 204 13.08 -12.48 5.12
N GLN A 205 13.02 -11.23 4.67
CA GLN A 205 12.29 -10.15 5.35
C GLN A 205 11.20 -9.52 4.48
N GLY A 206 11.39 -9.49 3.17
CA GLY A 206 10.44 -8.86 2.27
C GLY A 206 10.74 -9.20 0.81
N THR A 207 9.89 -8.74 -0.08
CA THR A 207 9.99 -8.99 -1.52
C THR A 207 10.08 -7.68 -2.30
N CYS A 208 10.80 -7.71 -3.41
CA CYS A 208 10.97 -6.59 -4.33
C CYS A 208 10.95 -7.06 -5.78
N ALA A 209 10.53 -6.16 -6.68
CA ALA A 209 10.64 -6.31 -8.11
C ALA A 209 11.99 -5.74 -8.57
N ARG A 210 12.71 -6.50 -9.38
CA ARG A 210 13.91 -6.02 -10.07
C ARG A 210 13.48 -5.34 -11.36
N VAL A 211 13.86 -4.08 -11.53
CA VAL A 211 13.43 -3.28 -12.66
C VAL A 211 14.62 -2.83 -13.49
N ALA A 212 14.51 -2.96 -14.81
CA ALA A 212 15.48 -2.46 -15.77
C ALA A 212 15.12 -1.05 -16.27
N ILE A 213 16.10 -0.36 -16.88
CA ILE A 213 15.87 0.93 -17.52
C ILE A 213 14.91 0.72 -18.71
N GLY A 214 13.88 1.55 -18.81
CA GLY A 214 12.86 1.44 -19.86
C GLY A 214 11.75 0.43 -19.55
N GLN A 215 11.81 -0.28 -18.42
CA GLN A 215 10.76 -1.23 -18.05
C GLN A 215 9.51 -0.51 -17.50
N VAL A 216 8.34 -0.92 -17.99
CA VAL A 216 7.05 -0.38 -17.55
C VAL A 216 6.70 -0.90 -16.16
N LEU A 217 6.42 0.01 -15.22
CA LEU A 217 5.99 -0.29 -13.85
C LEU A 217 4.47 -0.40 -13.73
N LEU A 218 3.78 0.67 -14.16
CA LEU A 218 2.32 0.80 -14.10
C LEU A 218 1.81 1.14 -15.50
N SER A 219 0.63 0.63 -15.84
CA SER A 219 -0.08 0.93 -17.08
C SER A 219 -1.52 1.27 -16.76
N VAL A 220 -2.01 2.39 -17.28
CA VAL A 220 -3.43 2.77 -17.19
C VAL A 220 -3.97 2.82 -18.60
N ARG A 221 -5.10 2.15 -18.84
CA ARG A 221 -5.92 2.38 -20.03
C ARG A 221 -7.24 3.05 -19.64
N CYS A 222 -7.71 3.98 -20.47
CA CYS A 222 -8.97 4.70 -20.26
C CYS A 222 -9.53 5.20 -21.60
N LYS A 223 -10.65 5.94 -21.54
CA LYS A 223 -11.15 6.72 -22.69
C LYS A 223 -10.27 7.94 -22.92
N ASP A 224 -10.23 8.47 -24.15
CA ASP A 224 -9.37 9.60 -24.52
C ASP A 224 -9.70 10.89 -23.73
N GLY A 225 -10.96 11.13 -23.37
CA GLY A 225 -11.37 12.27 -22.54
C GLY A 225 -10.71 12.30 -21.15
N ASN A 226 -10.36 11.13 -20.60
CA ASN A 226 -9.72 11.01 -19.29
C ASN A 226 -8.18 10.95 -19.35
N SER A 227 -7.60 11.29 -20.51
CA SER A 227 -6.15 11.22 -20.75
C SER A 227 -5.33 12.08 -19.78
N HIS A 228 -5.78 13.30 -19.51
CA HIS A 228 -5.11 14.22 -18.59
C HIS A 228 -5.11 13.70 -17.14
N HIS A 229 -6.25 13.14 -16.68
CA HIS A 229 -6.35 12.53 -15.36
C HIS A 229 -5.45 11.29 -15.22
N ALA A 230 -5.31 10.48 -16.27
CA ALA A 230 -4.43 9.31 -16.25
C ALA A 230 -2.95 9.71 -16.08
N GLN A 231 -2.51 10.78 -16.75
CA GLN A 231 -1.15 11.30 -16.61
C GLN A 231 -0.90 11.86 -15.21
N GLU A 232 -1.84 12.62 -14.65
CA GLU A 232 -1.73 13.17 -13.30
C GLU A 232 -1.74 12.05 -12.23
N ALA A 233 -2.54 11.00 -12.41
CA ALA A 233 -2.54 9.84 -11.53
C ALA A 233 -1.17 9.15 -11.48
N LEU A 234 -0.53 8.97 -12.64
CA LEU A 234 0.79 8.37 -12.74
C LEU A 234 1.89 9.30 -12.21
N ARG A 235 1.73 10.63 -12.31
CA ARG A 235 2.62 11.60 -11.65
C ARG A 235 2.56 11.48 -10.14
N ARG A 236 1.37 11.26 -9.56
CA ARG A 236 1.21 11.00 -8.12
C ARG A 236 1.82 9.66 -7.71
N ALA A 237 1.64 8.63 -8.53
CA ALA A 237 2.23 7.31 -8.31
C ALA A 237 3.76 7.34 -8.39
N LYS A 238 4.34 8.15 -9.29
CA LYS A 238 5.79 8.36 -9.44
C LYS A 238 6.46 8.73 -8.11
N PHE A 239 5.85 9.59 -7.28
CA PHE A 239 6.42 9.98 -5.98
C PHE A 239 6.51 8.84 -4.95
N LYS A 240 5.89 7.68 -5.21
CA LYS A 240 5.99 6.50 -4.35
C LYS A 240 7.13 5.57 -4.73
N PHE A 241 7.72 5.76 -5.91
CA PHE A 241 8.87 4.99 -6.36
C PHE A 241 10.19 5.67 -6.00
N PRO A 242 11.25 4.89 -5.71
CA PRO A 242 12.61 5.42 -5.65
C PRO A 242 13.06 5.86 -7.05
N GLY A 243 14.09 6.70 -7.17
CA GLY A 243 14.69 7.02 -8.47
C GLY A 243 13.84 7.88 -9.41
N ARG A 244 14.24 7.93 -10.69
CA ARG A 244 13.58 8.71 -11.74
C ARG A 244 12.65 7.85 -12.58
N GLN A 245 11.37 8.23 -12.64
CA GLN A 245 10.41 7.66 -13.59
C GLN A 245 9.99 8.67 -14.64
N LYS A 246 9.65 8.16 -15.82
CA LYS A 246 9.05 8.91 -16.93
C LYS A 246 7.63 8.41 -17.18
N ILE A 247 6.74 9.34 -17.49
CA ILE A 247 5.38 9.05 -17.93
C ILE A 247 5.40 9.10 -19.45
N ILE A 248 4.91 8.05 -20.08
CA ILE A 248 4.93 7.91 -21.55
C ILE A 248 3.50 7.60 -22.00
N VAL A 249 2.98 8.44 -22.89
CA VAL A 249 1.70 8.16 -23.57
C VAL A 249 1.99 7.16 -24.70
N SER A 250 1.27 6.05 -24.67
CA SER A 250 1.45 4.99 -25.65
C SER A 250 0.71 5.30 -26.95
N ARG A 251 1.37 5.04 -28.09
CA ARG A 251 0.76 5.06 -29.42
C ARG A 251 -0.06 3.79 -29.71
N LYS A 252 -0.04 2.82 -28.78
CA LYS A 252 -0.75 1.55 -28.90
C LYS A 252 -2.22 1.68 -28.49
N TRP A 253 -3.03 0.75 -28.96
CA TRP A 253 -4.43 0.64 -28.55
C TRP A 253 -4.54 -0.06 -27.18
N GLY A 254 -4.84 0.70 -26.13
CA GLY A 254 -4.99 0.18 -24.78
C GLY A 254 -3.79 -0.66 -24.32
N PHE A 255 -4.03 -1.91 -23.91
CA PHE A 255 -2.97 -2.85 -23.49
C PHE A 255 -2.48 -3.79 -24.59
N THR A 256 -2.97 -3.60 -25.82
CA THR A 256 -2.57 -4.43 -26.95
C THR A 256 -1.15 -4.09 -27.43
N LYS A 257 -0.62 -4.95 -28.30
CA LYS A 257 0.67 -4.73 -28.96
C LYS A 257 0.58 -3.82 -30.19
N PHE A 258 -0.63 -3.58 -30.71
CA PHE A 258 -0.90 -2.91 -31.98
C PHE A 258 -0.95 -1.39 -31.83
N SER A 259 -0.52 -0.66 -32.86
CA SER A 259 -0.69 0.80 -32.91
C SER A 259 -2.18 1.16 -33.06
N ARG A 260 -2.57 2.39 -32.70
CA ARG A 260 -3.98 2.80 -32.84
C ARG A 260 -4.44 2.83 -34.29
N SER A 261 -3.60 3.31 -35.21
CA SER A 261 -3.92 3.35 -36.65
C SER A 261 -4.12 1.95 -37.21
N ASP A 262 -3.20 1.03 -36.89
CA ASP A 262 -3.28 -0.34 -37.40
C ASP A 262 -4.47 -1.10 -36.80
N TYR A 263 -4.78 -0.82 -35.52
CA TYR A 263 -5.92 -1.43 -34.86
C TYR A 263 -7.24 -1.05 -35.55
N VAL A 264 -7.45 0.23 -35.85
CA VAL A 264 -8.66 0.69 -36.56
C VAL A 264 -8.73 0.10 -37.97
N LYS A 265 -7.61 0.06 -38.69
CA LYS A 265 -7.53 -0.54 -40.03
C LYS A 265 -7.89 -2.03 -40.01
N TRP A 266 -7.23 -2.84 -39.20
CA TRP A 266 -7.51 -4.27 -39.13
C TRP A 266 -8.88 -4.59 -38.53
N LYS A 267 -9.42 -3.70 -37.70
CA LYS A 267 -10.81 -3.80 -37.23
C LYS A 267 -11.80 -3.60 -38.39
N SER A 268 -11.57 -2.62 -39.26
CA SER A 268 -12.39 -2.43 -40.47
C SER A 268 -12.27 -3.59 -41.47
N GLU A 269 -11.10 -4.25 -41.52
CA GLU A 269 -10.87 -5.47 -42.31
C GLU A 269 -11.46 -6.74 -41.66
N ASN A 270 -12.11 -6.64 -40.48
CA ASN A 270 -12.60 -7.77 -39.67
C ASN A 270 -11.51 -8.82 -39.34
N ARG A 271 -10.27 -8.37 -39.18
CA ARG A 271 -9.11 -9.23 -38.86
C ARG A 271 -8.76 -9.26 -37.37
N ILE A 272 -9.41 -8.42 -36.57
CA ILE A 272 -9.19 -8.37 -35.12
C ILE A 272 -10.32 -9.12 -34.42
N LEU A 273 -9.96 -10.18 -33.72
CA LEU A 273 -10.86 -10.89 -32.81
C LEU A 273 -10.65 -10.38 -31.38
N PRO A 274 -11.69 -9.86 -30.70
CA PRO A 274 -11.57 -9.45 -29.31
C PRO A 274 -11.38 -10.68 -28.39
N ASP A 275 -10.41 -10.60 -27.48
CA ASP A 275 -10.05 -11.67 -26.52
C ASP A 275 -10.11 -11.07 -25.10
N GLY A 276 -11.29 -10.59 -24.73
CA GLY A 276 -11.54 -9.83 -23.51
C GLY A 276 -10.78 -8.49 -23.49
N VAL A 277 -9.75 -8.39 -22.65
CA VAL A 277 -8.92 -7.17 -22.49
C VAL A 277 -7.97 -6.95 -23.66
N ASN A 278 -7.55 -8.04 -24.31
CA ASN A 278 -6.61 -8.03 -25.42
C ASN A 278 -7.35 -8.30 -26.73
N ALA A 279 -6.61 -8.29 -27.84
CA ALA A 279 -7.12 -8.68 -29.14
C ALA A 279 -6.15 -9.61 -29.85
N LYS A 280 -6.70 -10.57 -30.60
CA LYS A 280 -5.98 -11.51 -31.47
C LYS A 280 -6.07 -10.99 -32.90
N LEU A 281 -4.92 -10.92 -33.57
CA LEU A 281 -4.87 -10.61 -35.00
C LEU A 281 -4.96 -11.91 -35.79
N LEU A 282 -5.94 -12.01 -36.67
CA LEU A 282 -6.07 -13.10 -37.62
C LEU A 282 -5.02 -12.91 -38.72
N GLY A 283 -4.00 -13.75 -38.65
CA GLY A 283 -2.95 -13.86 -39.66
C GLY A 283 -3.32 -14.87 -40.75
N CYS A 284 -2.47 -14.95 -41.76
CA CYS A 284 -2.52 -15.95 -42.82
C CYS A 284 -1.80 -17.26 -42.44
N HIS A 285 -1.40 -17.42 -41.18
CA HIS A 285 -0.69 -18.60 -40.66
C HIS A 285 -1.61 -19.42 -39.74
N GLY A 286 -1.70 -20.73 -39.96
CA GLY A 286 -2.57 -21.65 -39.23
C GLY A 286 -3.22 -22.70 -40.14
N PRO A 287 -3.83 -23.75 -39.59
CA PRO A 287 -4.39 -24.87 -40.37
C PRO A 287 -5.38 -24.40 -41.45
N LEU A 288 -5.19 -24.84 -42.70
CA LEU A 288 -6.03 -24.49 -43.83
C LEU A 288 -7.45 -25.07 -43.72
N ALA A 289 -7.60 -26.21 -43.03
CA ALA A 289 -8.88 -26.89 -42.83
C ALA A 289 -9.97 -26.00 -42.20
N ASN A 290 -9.58 -25.00 -41.40
CA ASN A 290 -10.51 -24.12 -40.70
C ASN A 290 -10.90 -22.87 -41.53
N ARG A 291 -10.38 -22.72 -42.76
CA ARG A 291 -10.61 -21.54 -43.60
C ARG A 291 -11.68 -21.82 -44.65
N GLN A 292 -12.55 -20.84 -44.87
CA GLN A 292 -13.50 -20.90 -45.98
C GLN A 292 -12.78 -20.67 -47.31
N PRO A 293 -13.12 -21.39 -48.39
CA PRO A 293 -12.58 -21.14 -49.73
C PRO A 293 -12.77 -19.66 -50.13
N GLY A 294 -11.72 -19.03 -50.67
CA GLY A 294 -11.75 -17.61 -51.06
C GLY A 294 -11.60 -16.60 -49.92
N ARG A 295 -11.52 -17.04 -48.65
CA ARG A 295 -11.22 -16.17 -47.50
C ARG A 295 -9.88 -16.53 -46.88
N ALA A 296 -8.94 -15.58 -46.90
CA ALA A 296 -7.62 -15.76 -46.29
C ALA A 296 -7.65 -15.81 -44.76
N PHE A 297 -8.70 -15.26 -44.14
CA PHE A 297 -8.84 -15.11 -42.69
C PHE A 297 -10.02 -15.93 -42.16
N LEU A 298 -9.89 -16.45 -40.93
CA LEU A 298 -10.95 -17.20 -40.25
C LEU A 298 -12.15 -16.28 -40.01
N SER A 299 -13.35 -16.68 -40.43
CA SER A 299 -14.58 -16.04 -39.95
C SER A 299 -14.78 -16.40 -38.48
N GLU A 300 -15.33 -15.48 -37.68
CA GLU A 300 -15.56 -15.63 -36.24
C GLU A 300 -15.99 -17.07 -35.88
N GLY A 301 -15.14 -17.77 -35.13
CA GLY A 301 -15.49 -19.08 -34.59
C GLY A 301 -16.63 -18.95 -33.58
N PRO A 302 -17.44 -20.01 -33.37
CA PRO A 302 -18.63 -19.93 -32.53
C PRO A 302 -18.25 -19.44 -31.12
N SER A 303 -18.97 -18.43 -30.65
CA SER A 303 -18.88 -17.94 -29.28
C SER A 303 -19.17 -19.10 -28.31
N ALA A 304 -18.13 -19.58 -27.63
CA ALA A 304 -18.26 -20.47 -26.48
C ALA A 304 -18.59 -19.68 -25.21
#